data_AF-A0A0B7BKA5-F1
#
_entry.id   AF-A0A0B7BKA5-F1
#
_cell.length_a   1.000
_cell.length_b   1.000
_cell.length_c   1.000
_cell.angle_alpha   90.00
_cell.angle_beta   90.00
_cell.angle_gamma   90.00
#
_symmetry.space_group_name_H-M   'P 1'
#
loop_
_entity.id
_entity.type
_entity.pdbx_description
1 polymer ?
#
loop_
_entity_poly.entity_id
_entity_poly.type
_entity_poly.pdbx_seq_one_letter_code
_entity_poly.pdbx_strand_id
1 'polypeptide(L)'
;MTLALSIYSLLFMRFAWKVIPRNLLLMSCHITNEVAQLTQGARFINYHHLMSPEERENYHLQFVDEELHKHPADFPLAHPIPHPPPYSQHEIKTEVEEFDKHYKVKPEIKIKPI
;
A
#
# COMPACT_ATOMS: atom_id res chain seq x y z
N MET A 1 -4.37 6.52 14.47
CA MET A 1 -4.65 7.95 14.76
C MET A 1 -6.08 8.38 14.42
N THR A 2 -6.88 7.58 13.72
CA THR A 2 -8.22 7.97 13.23
C THR A 2 -9.30 7.95 14.30
N LEU A 3 -9.42 6.85 15.06
CA LEU A 3 -10.53 6.69 16.00
C LEU A 3 -10.53 7.71 17.16
N ALA A 4 -9.36 7.94 17.77
CA ALA A 4 -9.24 8.85 18.90
C ALA A 4 -9.55 10.30 18.49
N LEU A 5 -9.03 10.74 17.34
CA LEU A 5 -9.29 12.08 16.80
C LEU A 5 -10.75 12.26 16.37
N SER A 6 -11.39 11.22 15.83
CA SER A 6 -12.82 11.23 15.50
C SER A 6 -13.71 11.48 16.72
N ILE A 7 -13.45 10.75 17.81
CA ILE A 7 -14.18 10.93 19.07
C ILE A 7 -13.98 12.35 19.62
N TYR A 8 -12.75 12.86 19.58
CA TYR A 8 -12.46 14.24 19.99
C TYR A 8 -13.21 15.26 19.11
N SER A 9 -13.21 15.09 17.79
CA SER A 9 -13.91 15.98 16.85
C SER A 9 -15.41 16.03 17.13
N LEU A 10 -16.05 14.88 17.39
CA LEU A 10 -17.47 14.79 17.74
C LEU A 10 -17.82 15.52 19.05
N LEU A 11 -16.95 15.44 20.06
CA LEU A 11 -17.14 16.17 21.32
C LEU A 11 -17.07 17.69 21.09
N PHE A 12 -16.13 18.16 20.28
CA PHE A 12 -16.03 19.58 19.94
C PHE A 12 -17.19 20.08 19.08
N MET A 13 -17.72 19.26 18.15
CA MET A 13 -18.96 19.60 17.42
C MET A 13 -20.15 19.77 18.35
N ARG A 14 -20.33 18.85 19.32
CA ARG A 14 -21.41 18.95 20.32
C ARG A 14 -21.28 20.22 21.17
N PHE A 15 -20.07 20.61 21.52
CA PHE A 15 -19.81 21.87 22.21
C PHE A 15 -20.17 23.07 21.32
N ALA A 16 -19.70 23.12 20.08
CA ALA A 16 -19.96 24.21 19.13
C ALA A 16 -21.47 24.42 18.85
N TRP A 17 -22.29 23.36 18.91
CA TRP A 17 -23.76 23.45 18.81
C TRP A 17 -24.44 23.95 20.09
N LYS A 18 -23.89 23.62 21.26
CA LYS A 18 -24.48 23.93 22.58
C LYS A 18 -24.10 25.29 23.13
N VAL A 19 -22.95 25.86 22.75
CA VAL A 19 -22.56 27.22 23.17
C VAL A 19 -23.52 28.28 22.61
N ILE A 20 -23.79 29.33 23.39
CA ILE A 20 -24.61 30.48 22.97
C ILE A 20 -23.74 31.74 23.07
N PRO A 21 -23.56 32.50 21.98
CA PRO A 21 -24.05 32.27 20.62
C PRO A 21 -23.38 31.05 19.94
N ARG A 22 -24.12 30.35 19.08
CA ARG A 22 -23.65 29.12 18.42
C ARG A 22 -22.51 29.41 17.43
N ASN A 23 -21.43 28.64 17.49
CA ASN A 23 -20.31 28.78 16.56
C ASN A 23 -20.42 27.77 15.41
N LEU A 24 -21.17 28.14 14.37
CA LEU A 24 -21.41 27.28 13.21
C LEU A 24 -20.17 27.08 12.32
N LEU A 25 -19.21 28.02 12.34
CA LEU A 25 -17.97 27.93 11.55
C LEU A 25 -17.03 26.84 12.09
N LEU A 26 -16.87 26.78 13.42
CA LEU A 26 -16.11 25.67 14.03
C LEU A 26 -16.80 24.34 13.78
N MET A 27 -18.13 24.31 13.85
CA MET A 27 -18.88 23.09 13.62
C MET A 27 -18.76 22.58 12.18
N SER A 28 -18.87 23.45 11.16
CA SER A 28 -18.67 23.03 9.77
C SER A 28 -17.25 22.52 9.53
N CYS A 29 -16.24 23.20 10.09
CA CYS A 29 -14.84 22.76 10.02
C CYS A 29 -14.66 21.35 10.60
N HIS A 30 -15.19 21.10 11.80
CA HIS A 30 -15.10 19.78 12.44
C HIS A 30 -15.86 18.70 11.66
N ILE A 31 -17.01 19.01 11.06
CA ILE A 31 -17.74 18.08 10.20
C ILE A 31 -16.91 17.71 8.98
N THR A 32 -16.33 18.68 8.27
CA THR A 32 -15.50 18.40 7.09
C THR A 32 -14.27 17.56 7.46
N ASN A 33 -13.62 17.87 8.58
CA ASN A 33 -12.47 17.11 9.07
C ASN A 33 -12.86 15.67 9.44
N GLU A 34 -14.00 15.47 10.10
CA GLU A 34 -14.52 14.15 10.44
C GLU A 34 -14.85 13.32 9.20
N VAL A 35 -15.49 13.93 8.19
CA VAL A 35 -15.81 13.25 6.93
C VAL A 35 -14.54 12.78 6.23
N ALA A 36 -13.53 13.64 6.12
CA ALA A 36 -12.24 13.27 5.55
C ALA A 36 -11.59 12.10 6.32
N GLN A 37 -11.65 12.14 7.66
CA GLN A 37 -11.11 11.11 8.54
C GLN A 37 -11.85 9.77 8.40
N LEU A 38 -13.18 9.79 8.27
CA LEU A 38 -14.00 8.61 8.02
C LEU A 38 -13.75 8.01 6.64
N THR A 39 -13.61 8.83 5.59
CA THR A 39 -13.28 8.34 4.25
C THR A 39 -11.92 7.65 4.23
N GLN A 40 -10.90 8.22 4.88
CA GLN A 40 -9.60 7.56 5.02
C GLN A 40 -9.70 6.26 5.83
N GLY A 41 -10.47 6.26 6.92
CA GLY A 41 -10.73 5.07 7.72
C GLY A 41 -11.42 3.95 6.91
N ALA A 42 -12.41 4.29 6.10
CA ALA A 42 -13.10 3.34 5.23
C ALA A 42 -12.15 2.74 4.18
N ARG A 43 -11.30 3.56 3.56
CA ARG A 43 -10.26 3.07 2.64
C ARG A 43 -9.27 2.13 3.33
N PHE A 44 -8.85 2.47 4.55
CA PHE A 44 -7.97 1.63 5.34
C PHE A 44 -8.60 0.26 5.65
N ILE A 45 -9.86 0.24 6.12
CA ILE A 45 -10.58 -1.00 6.41
C ILE A 45 -10.75 -1.83 5.15
N ASN A 46 -11.11 -1.19 4.03
CA ASN A 46 -11.27 -1.89 2.76
C ASN A 46 -9.96 -2.59 2.36
N TYR A 47 -8.85 -1.85 2.33
CA TYR A 47 -7.56 -2.38 1.92
C TYR A 47 -7.02 -3.48 2.86
N HIS A 48 -7.15 -3.33 4.18
CA HIS A 48 -6.55 -4.28 5.13
C HIS A 48 -7.46 -5.45 5.52
N HIS A 49 -8.79 -5.28 5.50
CA HIS A 49 -9.73 -6.25 6.07
C HIS A 49 -10.75 -6.81 5.08
N LEU A 50 -11.12 -6.07 4.02
CA LEU A 50 -12.13 -6.53 3.06
C LEU A 50 -11.50 -7.06 1.76
N MET A 51 -10.42 -6.43 1.30
CA MET A 51 -9.76 -6.77 0.04
C MET A 51 -8.97 -8.09 0.17
N SER A 52 -9.17 -8.99 -0.78
CA SER A 52 -8.40 -10.23 -0.87
C SER A 52 -6.92 -9.96 -1.18
N PRO A 53 -6.00 -10.91 -0.91
CA PRO A 53 -4.60 -10.75 -1.26
C PRO A 53 -4.38 -10.52 -2.77
N GLU A 54 -5.13 -11.21 -3.62
CA GLU A 54 -5.05 -11.11 -5.08
C GLU A 54 -5.49 -9.73 -5.58
N GLU A 55 -6.56 -9.16 -5.02
CA GLU A 55 -7.03 -7.82 -5.36
C GLU A 55 -6.03 -6.74 -4.92
N ARG A 56 -5.37 -6.93 -3.76
CA ARG A 56 -4.31 -6.02 -3.30
C ARG A 56 -3.11 -6.04 -4.24
N GLU A 57 -2.68 -7.22 -4.66
CA GLU A 57 -1.57 -7.37 -5.61
C GLU A 57 -1.89 -6.67 -6.93
N ASN A 58 -3.09 -6.91 -7.50
CA ASN A 58 -3.53 -6.23 -8.72
C ASN A 58 -3.60 -4.71 -8.54
N TYR A 59 -4.05 -4.21 -7.39
CA TYR A 59 -4.06 -2.78 -7.08
C TYR A 59 -2.65 -2.18 -7.09
N HIS A 60 -1.67 -2.86 -6.49
CA HIS A 60 -0.27 -2.42 -6.51
C HIS A 60 0.31 -2.46 -7.91
N LEU A 61 0.05 -3.52 -8.69
CA LEU A 61 0.53 -3.63 -10.06
C LEU A 61 -0.01 -2.50 -10.92
N GLN A 62 -1.31 -2.18 -10.81
CA GLN A 62 -1.91 -1.05 -11.52
C GLN A 62 -1.28 0.28 -11.10
N PHE A 63 -1.06 0.49 -9.80
CA PHE A 63 -0.45 1.72 -9.30
C PHE A 63 0.99 1.89 -9.80
N VAL A 64 1.80 0.82 -9.73
CA VAL A 64 3.19 0.83 -10.21
C VAL A 64 3.24 1.04 -11.72
N ASP A 65 2.37 0.37 -12.47
CA ASP A 65 2.27 0.55 -13.91
C ASP A 65 1.91 2.01 -14.26
N GLU A 66 0.93 2.59 -13.58
CA GLU A 66 0.55 3.99 -13.78
C GLU A 66 1.68 4.97 -13.46
N GLU A 67 2.42 4.72 -12.36
CA GLU A 67 3.55 5.54 -11.96
C GLU A 67 4.72 5.44 -12.94
N LEU A 68 5.01 4.23 -13.41
CA LEU A 68 6.04 3.95 -14.41
C LEU A 68 5.76 4.71 -15.72
N HIS A 69 4.50 4.74 -16.16
CA HIS A 69 4.09 5.44 -17.38
C HIS A 69 4.13 6.97 -17.24
N LYS A 70 3.92 7.51 -16.03
CA LYS A 70 4.02 8.96 -15.77
C LYS A 70 5.47 9.44 -15.65
N HIS A 71 6.37 8.58 -15.15
CA HIS A 71 7.74 8.93 -14.81
C HIS A 71 8.78 8.02 -15.48
N PRO A 72 8.80 7.90 -16.82
CA PRO A 72 9.68 6.95 -17.51
C PRO A 72 11.18 7.27 -17.35
N ALA A 73 11.52 8.53 -17.02
CA ALA A 73 12.90 8.95 -16.78
C ALA A 73 13.47 8.47 -15.44
N ASP A 74 12.61 8.25 -14.43
CA ASP A 74 13.02 7.84 -13.09
C ASP A 74 13.25 6.33 -13.00
N PHE A 75 12.71 5.57 -13.96
CA PHE A 75 12.82 4.12 -14.06
C PHE A 75 13.39 3.72 -15.43
N PRO A 76 14.68 3.99 -15.69
CA PRO A 76 15.31 3.56 -16.93
C PRO A 76 15.13 2.05 -17.07
N LEU A 77 14.62 1.61 -18.22
CA LEU A 77 14.50 0.19 -18.54
C LEU A 77 15.88 -0.44 -18.33
N ALA A 78 15.98 -1.33 -17.33
CA ALA A 78 17.17 -2.12 -17.15
C ALA A 78 17.37 -2.90 -18.46
N HIS A 79 18.52 -2.66 -19.10
CA HIS A 79 19.00 -3.50 -20.18
C HIS A 79 19.95 -4.51 -19.54
N PRO A 80 19.46 -5.63 -18.98
CA PRO A 80 20.34 -6.65 -18.45
C PRO A 80 21.23 -7.11 -19.60
N ILE A 81 22.53 -6.90 -19.45
CA ILE A 81 23.51 -7.42 -20.40
C ILE A 81 23.58 -8.92 -20.14
N PRO A 82 23.15 -9.78 -21.09
CA PRO A 82 23.27 -11.21 -20.93
C PRO A 82 24.75 -11.56 -20.99
N HIS A 83 25.37 -11.68 -19.82
CA HIS A 83 26.68 -12.28 -19.67
C HIS A 83 26.47 -13.78 -19.44
N PRO A 84 27.28 -14.65 -20.07
CA PRO A 84 27.27 -16.05 -19.70
C PRO A 84 27.63 -16.14 -18.21
N PRO A 85 26.91 -16.98 -17.43
CA PRO A 85 27.22 -17.11 -16.02
C PRO A 85 28.67 -17.60 -15.86
N PRO A 86 29.41 -17.11 -14.84
CA PRO A 86 30.79 -17.53 -14.60
C PRO A 86 30.89 -19.00 -14.16
N TYR A 87 29.77 -19.63 -13.81
CA TYR A 87 29.65 -21.00 -13.32
C TYR A 87 28.86 -21.89 -14.28
N SER A 88 29.08 -23.20 -14.19
CA SER A 88 28.33 -24.17 -14.97
C SER A 88 26.88 -24.31 -14.47
N GLN A 89 25.95 -24.69 -15.36
CA GLN A 89 24.53 -24.88 -15.00
C GLN A 89 24.31 -25.89 -13.86
N HIS A 90 25.21 -26.87 -13.71
CA HIS A 90 25.15 -27.86 -12.63
C HIS A 90 25.54 -27.25 -11.28
N GLU A 91 26.59 -26.43 -11.27
CA GLU A 91 27.10 -25.74 -10.09
C GLU A 91 26.06 -24.75 -9.55
N ILE A 92 25.46 -23.96 -10.44
CA ILE A 92 24.36 -23.04 -10.09
C ILE A 92 23.20 -23.79 -9.43
N LYS A 93 22.77 -24.93 -9.99
CA LYS A 93 21.68 -25.72 -9.40
C LYS A 93 22.02 -26.25 -8.02
N THR A 94 23.26 -26.69 -7.82
CA THR A 94 23.72 -27.23 -6.54
C THR A 94 23.76 -26.14 -5.47
N GLU A 95 24.28 -24.96 -5.81
CA GLU A 95 24.30 -23.80 -4.92
C GLU A 95 22.89 -23.31 -4.55
N VAL A 96 21.98 -23.25 -5.54
CA VAL A 96 20.58 -22.86 -5.31
C VAL A 96 19.89 -23.87 -4.39
N GLU A 97 20.07 -25.18 -4.63
CA GLU A 97 19.49 -26.23 -3.78
C GLU A 97 20.04 -26.19 -2.34
N GLU A 98 21.34 -25.92 -2.17
CA GLU A 98 21.96 -25.78 -0.85
C GLU A 98 21.45 -24.53 -0.12
N PHE A 99 21.36 -23.41 -0.83
CA PHE A 99 20.83 -22.16 -0.32
C PHE A 99 19.36 -22.30 0.12
N ASP A 100 18.51 -22.88 -0.74
CA ASP A 100 17.10 -23.10 -0.46
C ASP A 100 16.90 -24.02 0.75
N LYS A 101 17.75 -25.05 0.90
CA LYS A 101 17.75 -25.95 2.06
C LYS A 101 18.21 -25.25 3.34
N HIS A 102 19.23 -24.39 3.25
CA HIS A 102 19.77 -23.66 4.40
C HIS A 102 18.78 -22.63 4.92
N TYR A 103 18.19 -21.84 4.02
CA TYR A 103 17.27 -20.75 4.37
C TYR A 103 15.80 -21.17 4.40
N LYS A 104 15.49 -22.44 4.09
CA LYS A 104 14.13 -22.99 4.03
C LYS A 104 13.20 -22.10 3.20
N VAL A 105 13.73 -21.59 2.09
CA VAL A 105 13.00 -20.68 1.20
C VAL A 105 11.83 -21.46 0.60
N LYS A 106 10.63 -20.89 0.63
CA LYS A 106 9.50 -21.50 -0.07
C LYS A 106 9.75 -21.36 -1.58
N PRO A 107 9.60 -22.44 -2.37
CA PRO A 107 9.82 -22.37 -3.81
C PRO A 107 8.96 -21.26 -4.42
N GLU A 108 9.59 -20.41 -5.24
CA GLU A 108 8.98 -19.21 -5.79
C GLU A 108 7.67 -19.51 -6.54
N ILE A 109 6.74 -18.57 -6.41
CA ILE A 109 5.50 -18.50 -7.19
C ILE A 109 5.91 -18.36 -8.66
N LYS A 110 5.44 -19.27 -9.51
CA LYS A 110 5.74 -19.27 -10.95
C LYS A 110 5.34 -17.93 -11.57
N ILE A 111 6.32 -17.06 -11.81
CA ILE A 111 6.11 -15.83 -12.58
C ILE A 111 5.90 -16.25 -14.04
N LYS A 112 4.77 -15.85 -14.61
CA LYS A 112 4.43 -16.17 -16.00
C LYS A 112 5.41 -15.41 -16.91
N PRO A 113 6.11 -16.07 -17.83
CA PRO A 113 7.02 -15.38 -18.74
C PRO A 113 6.23 -14.41 -19.63
N ILE A 114 6.81 -13.21 -19.82
CA ILE A 114 6.34 -12.14 -20.71
C ILE A 114 6.44 -12.58 -22.16
#